data_AF-A0A317IER7-F1
#
_entry.id   AF-A0A317IER7-F1
#
_cell.length_a   1.000
_cell.length_b   1.000
_cell.length_c   1.000
_cell.angle_alpha   90.00
_cell.angle_beta   90.00
_cell.angle_gamma   90.00
#
_symmetry.space_group_name_H-M   'P 1'
#
loop_
_entity.id
_entity.type
_entity.pdbx_description
1 polymer ?
#
loop_
_entity_poly.entity_id
_entity_poly.type
_entity_poly.pdbx_seq_one_letter_code
_entity_poly.pdbx_strand_id
1 'polypeptide(L)'
;MKQDGHLKIEVREGGESCQNILTKSETGSWVLSLPPPLRANQNELEMMLIRVFSDKRSSAQNLALAQQLSLNWCTSQAFKRGLSLEDCWRKNSS
;
A
#
# COMPACT_ATOMS: atom_id res chain seq x y z
N MET A 1 26.45 -10.89 -6.79
CA MET A 1 26.08 -9.50 -6.41
C MET A 1 24.97 -9.59 -5.38
N LYS A 2 25.24 -9.29 -4.11
CA LYS A 2 24.22 -9.27 -3.06
C LYS A 2 23.50 -7.92 -3.15
N GLN A 3 22.31 -7.90 -3.73
CA GLN A 3 21.44 -6.73 -3.61
C GLN A 3 20.92 -6.73 -2.17
N ASP A 4 21.53 -5.87 -1.36
CA ASP A 4 21.08 -5.54 -0.02
C ASP A 4 19.70 -4.90 -0.14
N GLY A 5 18.68 -5.73 0.07
CA GLY A 5 17.28 -5.45 -0.24
C GLY A 5 16.64 -4.57 0.80
N HIS A 6 17.08 -3.31 0.92
CA HIS A 6 16.32 -2.33 1.67
C HIS A 6 15.12 -1.91 0.79
N LEU A 7 13.97 -2.53 1.05
CA LEU A 7 12.71 -2.23 0.39
C LEU A 7 12.33 -0.78 0.67
N LYS A 8 12.66 0.09 -0.29
CA LYS A 8 12.24 1.48 -0.24
C LYS A 8 10.79 1.56 -0.68
N ILE A 9 9.89 1.83 0.27
CA ILE A 9 8.48 2.11 -0.01
C ILE A 9 8.35 3.63 -0.16
N GLU A 10 8.00 4.07 -1.36
CA GLU A 10 7.74 5.48 -1.67
C GLU A 10 6.24 5.75 -1.56
N VAL A 11 5.84 6.73 -0.75
CA VAL A 11 4.43 7.07 -0.57
C VAL A 11 4.08 8.22 -1.51
N ARG A 12 3.01 8.05 -2.31
CA ARG A 12 2.48 9.12 -3.18
C ARG A 12 1.11 9.59 -2.72
N GLU A 13 0.83 10.86 -2.99
CA GLU A 13 -0.51 11.39 -2.84
C GLU A 13 -1.47 10.76 -3.85
N GLY A 14 -2.68 10.50 -3.38
CA GLY A 14 -3.58 9.50 -3.93
C GLY A 14 -3.86 9.59 -5.44
N GLY A 15 -3.78 8.45 -6.13
CA GLY A 15 -4.35 8.26 -7.47
C GLY A 15 -5.87 8.14 -7.48
N GLU A 16 -6.46 8.23 -8.67
CA GLU A 16 -7.92 8.32 -8.92
C GLU A 16 -8.73 7.07 -8.51
N SER A 17 -8.11 6.01 -8.00
CA SER A 17 -8.82 4.76 -7.72
C SER A 17 -8.11 3.86 -6.71
N CYS A 18 -8.92 3.15 -5.92
CA CYS A 18 -8.53 2.09 -4.98
C CYS A 18 -7.74 0.94 -5.64
N GLN A 19 -7.72 0.87 -6.97
CA GLN A 19 -7.11 -0.24 -7.73
C GLN A 19 -5.57 -0.24 -7.69
N ASN A 20 -4.92 0.88 -7.34
CA ASN A 20 -3.46 1.04 -7.40
C ASN A 20 -2.82 1.40 -6.05
N ILE A 21 -3.27 0.77 -4.96
CA ILE A 21 -2.72 1.02 -3.62
C ILE A 21 -1.24 0.64 -3.54
N LEU A 22 -0.82 -0.46 -4.17
CA LEU A 22 0.58 -0.89 -4.19
C LEU A 22 1.04 -1.18 -5.62
N THR A 23 2.04 -0.43 -6.07
CA THR A 23 2.61 -0.56 -7.42
C THR A 23 4.14 -0.65 -7.34
N LYS A 24 4.77 -1.12 -8.42
CA LYS A 24 6.24 -1.14 -8.53
C LYS A 24 6.67 0.02 -9.41
N SER A 25 7.58 0.86 -8.91
CA SER A 25 8.21 1.91 -9.71
C SER A 25 9.22 1.33 -10.70
N GLU A 26 9.53 2.10 -11.74
CA GLU A 26 10.56 1.75 -12.74
C GLU A 26 11.97 1.59 -12.13
N THR A 27 12.24 2.25 -11.00
CA THR A 27 13.52 2.15 -10.29
C THR A 27 13.61 0.89 -9.41
N GLY A 28 12.55 0.08 -9.35
CA GLY A 28 12.47 -1.13 -8.53
C GLY A 28 11.99 -0.89 -7.09
N SER A 29 11.71 0.36 -6.71
CA SER A 29 11.09 0.71 -5.42
C SER A 29 9.59 0.40 -5.44
N TRP A 30 9.01 0.07 -4.29
CA TRP A 30 7.56 -0.14 -4.16
C TRP A 30 6.88 1.18 -3.85
N VAL A 31 5.73 1.45 -4.45
CA VAL A 31 4.99 2.69 -4.26
C VAL A 31 3.66 2.39 -3.59
N LEU A 32 3.42 3.00 -2.43
CA LEU A 32 2.19 2.88 -1.67
C LEU A 32 1.35 4.15 -1.82
N SER A 33 0.15 4.01 -2.37
CA SER A 33 -0.81 5.09 -2.57
C SER A 33 -1.95 4.95 -1.57
N LEU A 34 -2.02 5.86 -0.59
CA LEU A 34 -3.05 5.86 0.44
C LEU A 34 -3.90 7.13 0.39
N PRO A 35 -5.21 7.01 0.67
CA PRO A 35 -6.05 8.19 0.82
C PRO A 35 -5.62 8.98 2.09
N PRO A 36 -5.72 10.32 2.08
CA PRO A 36 -5.27 11.17 3.19
C PRO A 36 -5.74 10.73 4.59
N PRO A 37 -7.01 10.38 4.83
CA PRO A 37 -7.46 9.99 6.17
C PRO A 37 -6.79 8.71 6.70
N LEU A 38 -6.22 7.88 5.82
CA LEU A 38 -5.58 6.62 6.21
C LEU A 38 -4.06 6.75 6.40
N ARG A 39 -3.44 7.86 5.93
CA ARG A 39 -1.98 8.08 6.07
C ARG A 39 -1.51 8.14 7.52
N ALA A 40 -2.36 8.58 8.45
CA ALA A 40 -2.03 8.61 9.87
C ALA A 40 -1.60 7.24 10.43
N ASN A 41 -2.08 6.14 9.81
CA ASN A 41 -1.76 4.77 10.23
C ASN A 41 -0.83 4.06 9.24
N GLN A 42 -0.19 4.78 8.30
CA GLN A 42 0.57 4.17 7.19
C GLN A 42 1.69 3.22 7.66
N ASN A 43 2.34 3.53 8.79
CA ASN A 43 3.43 2.71 9.33
C ASN A 43 2.97 1.27 9.63
N GLU A 44 1.71 1.07 10.03
CA GLU A 44 1.17 -0.28 10.24
C GLU A 44 1.21 -1.09 8.94
N LEU A 45 0.77 -0.48 7.84
CA LEU A 45 0.75 -1.10 6.53
C LEU A 45 2.15 -1.36 6.01
N GLU A 46 3.06 -0.39 6.13
CA GLU A 46 4.46 -0.56 5.72
C GLU A 46 5.14 -1.72 6.45
N MET A 47 4.95 -1.85 7.77
CA MET A 47 5.51 -2.97 8.53
C MET A 47 4.96 -4.32 8.09
N MET A 48 3.67 -4.40 7.74
CA MET A 48 3.10 -5.64 7.18
C MET A 48 3.69 -5.95 5.81
N LEU A 49 3.85 -4.95 4.95
CA LEU A 49 4.42 -5.11 3.61
C LEU A 49 5.89 -5.53 3.64
N ILE A 50 6.68 -4.95 4.53
CA ILE A 50 8.08 -5.36 4.74
C ILE A 50 8.16 -6.85 5.07
N ARG A 51 7.27 -7.36 5.92
CA ARG A 51 7.22 -8.80 6.25
C ARG A 51 6.85 -9.66 5.05
N VAL A 52 5.88 -9.23 4.25
CA VAL A 52 5.46 -9.94 3.03
C VAL A 52 6.60 -10.03 2.02
N PHE A 53 7.33 -8.93 1.81
CA PHE A 53 8.44 -8.89 0.85
C PHE A 53 9.77 -9.45 1.40
N SER A 54 9.88 -9.62 2.72
CA SER A 54 11.02 -10.31 3.36
C SER A 54 10.91 -11.85 3.25
N ASP A 55 9.71 -12.40 3.01
CA ASP A 55 9.52 -13.83 2.77
C ASP A 55 10.12 -14.20 1.39
N LYS A 56 10.99 -15.20 1.35
CA LYS A 56 11.81 -15.62 0.19
C LYS A 56 11.00 -16.22 -0.98
N ARG A 57 9.66 -16.18 -0.92
CA ARG A 57 8.79 -16.63 -2.01
C ARG A 57 8.96 -15.76 -3.25
N SER A 58 8.51 -16.28 -4.40
CA SER A 58 8.59 -15.58 -5.69
C SER A 58 8.02 -14.16 -5.59
N SER A 59 8.78 -13.17 -6.09
CA SER A 59 8.43 -11.74 -6.03
C SER A 59 7.03 -11.43 -6.62
N ALA A 60 6.57 -12.22 -7.60
CA ALA A 60 5.24 -12.08 -8.20
C ALA A 60 4.10 -12.52 -7.26
N GLN A 61 4.29 -13.62 -6.51
CA GLN A 61 3.31 -14.08 -5.53
C GLN A 61 3.24 -13.14 -4.32
N ASN A 62 4.38 -12.59 -3.91
CA ASN A 62 4.45 -11.60 -2.85
C ASN A 62 3.76 -10.30 -3.24
N LEU A 63 3.79 -9.90 -4.52
CA LEU A 63 3.10 -8.71 -5.01
C LEU A 63 1.57 -8.83 -4.93
N ALA A 64 0.99 -9.91 -5.45
CA ALA A 64 -0.46 -10.10 -5.40
C ALA A 64 -0.97 -10.17 -3.95
N LEU A 65 -0.22 -10.85 -3.08
CA LEU A 65 -0.52 -10.90 -1.64
C LEU A 65 -0.42 -9.51 -1.00
N ALA A 66 0.64 -8.76 -1.31
CA ALA A 66 0.85 -7.42 -0.78
C ALA A 66 -0.23 -6.44 -1.23
N GLN A 67 -0.70 -6.54 -2.48
CA GLN A 67 -1.82 -5.76 -3.00
C GLN A 67 -3.13 -6.10 -2.27
N GLN A 68 -3.46 -7.38 -2.13
CA GLN A 68 -4.66 -7.80 -1.42
C GLN A 68 -4.61 -7.40 0.06
N LEU A 69 -3.45 -7.53 0.71
CA LEU A 69 -3.26 -7.11 2.10
C LEU A 69 -3.46 -5.60 2.24
N SER A 70 -2.92 -4.82 1.31
CA SER A 70 -3.09 -3.36 1.31
C SER A 70 -4.55 -2.95 1.13
N LEU A 71 -5.28 -3.60 0.22
CA LEU A 71 -6.73 -3.40 0.03
C LEU A 71 -7.52 -3.73 1.30
N ASN A 72 -7.25 -4.89 1.90
CA ASN A 72 -7.94 -5.35 3.10
C ASN A 72 -7.68 -4.41 4.28
N TRP A 73 -6.43 -3.96 4.44
CA TRP A 73 -6.06 -3.00 5.48
C TRP A 73 -6.76 -1.66 5.27
N CYS A 74 -6.72 -1.10 4.05
CA CYS A 74 -7.36 0.17 3.76
C CYS A 74 -8.88 0.11 4.02
N THR A 75 -9.52 -0.98 3.59
CA THR A 75 -10.96 -1.24 3.84
C THR A 75 -11.25 -1.30 5.34
N SER A 76 -10.42 -2.03 6.11
CA SER A 76 -10.60 -2.16 7.57
C SER A 76 -10.43 -0.82 8.29
N GLN A 77 -9.45 -0.01 7.87
CA GLN A 77 -9.20 1.31 8.47
C GLN A 77 -10.27 2.33 8.09
N ALA A 78 -10.79 2.27 6.85
CA ALA A 78 -11.94 3.08 6.44
C ALA A 78 -13.18 2.72 7.27
N PHE A 79 -13.46 1.42 7.44
CA PHE A 79 -14.58 0.93 8.23
C PHE A 79 -14.52 1.38 9.70
N LYS A 80 -13.34 1.32 10.33
CA LYS A 80 -13.13 1.83 11.70
C LYS A 80 -13.45 3.33 11.85
N ARG A 81 -13.39 4.09 10.75
CA ARG A 81 -13.71 5.52 10.70
C ARG A 81 -15.15 5.80 10.25
N GLY A 82 -15.96 4.76 10.04
CA GLY A 82 -17.32 4.89 9.50
C GLY A 82 -17.38 5.35 8.04
N LEU A 83 -16.29 5.15 7.28
CA LEU A 83 -16.19 5.52 5.87
C LEU A 83 -16.07 4.27 5.00
N SER A 84 -16.55 4.32 3.76
CA SER A 84 -16.12 3.35 2.76
C SER A 84 -14.71 3.68 2.26
N LEU A 85 -14.05 2.70 1.64
CA LEU A 85 -12.75 2.94 1.01
C LEU A 85 -12.89 4.01 -0.09
N GLU A 86 -13.93 3.93 -0.93
CA GLU A 86 -14.22 4.97 -1.94
C GLU A 86 -14.41 6.36 -1.33
N ASP A 87 -15.11 6.49 -0.20
CA ASP A 87 -15.30 7.78 0.47
C ASP A 87 -13.98 8.39 0.94
N CYS A 88 -13.04 7.54 1.36
CA CYS A 88 -11.70 7.97 1.75
C CYS A 88 -10.93 8.58 0.56
N TRP A 89 -11.18 8.10 -0.66
CA TRP A 89 -10.57 8.62 -1.90
C TRP A 89 -11.33 9.83 -2.47
N ARG A 90 -12.66 9.84 -2.39
CA ARG A 90 -13.51 10.95 -2.89
C ARG A 90 -13.35 12.25 -2.10
N LYS A 91 -13.00 12.18 -0.80
CA LYS A 91 -12.81 13.37 0.05
C LYS A 91 -11.66 14.30 -0.37
N ASN A 92 -10.90 13.98 -1.43
CA ASN A 92 -9.83 14.81 -1.98
C ASN A 92 -10.11 15.33 -3.42
N SER A 93 -11.32 15.09 -3.96
CA SER A 93 -11.74 15.58 -5.29
C SER A 93 -12.67 16.79 -5.19
N SER A 94 -12.43 17.70 -4.25
CA SER A 94 -13.18 18.95 -4.08
C SER A 94 -12.25 20.13 -3.86
#